data_AF-A0A0F2QWZ9-F1
#
_entry.id   AF-A0A0F2QWZ9-F1
#
_cell.length_a   1.000
_cell.length_b   1.000
_cell.length_c   1.000
_cell.angle_alpha   90.00
_cell.angle_beta   90.00
_cell.angle_gamma   90.00
#
_symmetry.space_group_name_H-M   'P 1'
#
loop_
_entity.id
_entity.type
_entity.pdbx_description
1 polymer ?
#
loop_
_entity_poly.entity_id
_entity_poly.type
_entity_poly.pdbx_seq_one_letter_code
_entity_poly.pdbx_strand_id
1 'polypeptide(L)'
;MAKPKCIVMPFREANASGIGLSLHFLLGNVIAVHTGFAECWFGWRVGKIFRSSENLSDYIRMQCAAIDRKKMSAEQKIRCWIFGQMEGEAVRLSLFDRGKSAQAAPESFTFTVRDDLIGFRKQFIEWLGRCGLPMENHRRPMALWPERTSLLGLLRLGQALRYFYIHSAYGGQSRIDLALFETAVNAAPESFMANNLCGWAHYRHQDARSAGRFFDRALALNPNSPGVTAGRMGCAILEKDVEASVHWAVRKADLLEQDVAAAAGKARKRFE
;
A
#
# COMPACT_ATOMS: atom_id res chain seq x y z
N MET A 1 15.15 -8.49 18.12
CA MET A 1 13.86 -9.11 17.77
C MET A 1 13.40 -8.62 16.41
N ALA A 2 12.70 -9.44 15.61
CA ALA A 2 12.16 -9.00 14.32
C ALA A 2 11.03 -7.96 14.51
N LYS A 3 11.01 -6.91 13.68
CA LYS A 3 9.95 -5.87 13.73
C LYS A 3 8.56 -6.50 13.49
N PRO A 4 7.52 -6.11 14.25
CA PRO A 4 6.17 -6.63 14.04
C PRO A 4 5.59 -6.17 12.71
N LYS A 5 4.58 -6.88 12.19
CA LYS A 5 3.87 -6.49 10.96
C LYS A 5 2.57 -5.76 11.29
N CYS A 6 2.29 -4.72 10.52
CA CYS A 6 1.00 -4.02 10.51
C CYS A 6 0.42 -4.11 9.10
N ILE A 7 -0.90 -4.29 9.00
CA ILE A 7 -1.59 -4.17 7.72
C ILE A 7 -2.75 -3.18 7.83
N VAL A 8 -2.95 -2.42 6.77
CA VAL A 8 -4.18 -1.67 6.54
C VAL A 8 -5.10 -2.59 5.72
N MET A 9 -6.36 -2.71 6.09
CA MET A 9 -7.39 -3.47 5.36
C MET A 9 -8.14 -2.54 4.42
N PRO A 10 -8.73 -3.04 3.32
CA PRO A 10 -9.67 -2.27 2.52
C PRO A 10 -10.72 -1.61 3.41
N PHE A 11 -10.97 -0.32 3.19
CA PHE A 11 -12.07 0.36 3.87
C PHE A 11 -13.38 -0.06 3.22
N ARG A 12 -14.33 -0.44 4.05
CA ARG A 12 -15.62 -0.95 3.60
C ARG A 12 -16.53 0.22 3.22
N GLU A 13 -17.29 0.07 2.15
CA GLU A 13 -18.20 1.09 1.64
C GLU A 13 -19.50 0.43 1.18
N ALA A 14 -20.65 0.99 1.54
CA ALA A 14 -21.94 0.45 1.10
C ALA A 14 -22.08 0.43 -0.44
N ASN A 15 -21.67 1.53 -1.10
CA ASN A 15 -21.76 1.65 -2.56
C ASN A 15 -20.51 1.11 -3.29
N ALA A 16 -19.48 0.65 -2.55
CA ALA A 16 -18.21 0.13 -3.08
C ALA A 16 -17.67 0.92 -4.29
N SER A 17 -17.66 2.25 -4.17
CA SER A 17 -17.21 3.19 -5.19
C SER A 17 -15.76 2.95 -5.61
N GLY A 18 -14.94 2.47 -4.66
CA GLY A 18 -13.50 2.26 -4.82
C GLY A 18 -12.67 3.31 -4.09
N ILE A 19 -13.26 4.42 -3.63
CA ILE A 19 -12.49 5.47 -2.93
C ILE A 19 -11.87 4.91 -1.64
N GLY A 20 -12.61 4.12 -0.87
CA GLY A 20 -12.14 3.47 0.34
C GLY A 20 -10.97 2.50 0.09
N LEU A 21 -10.90 1.88 -1.09
CA LEU A 21 -9.73 1.11 -1.51
C LEU A 21 -8.52 2.01 -1.78
N SER A 22 -8.73 3.15 -2.42
CA SER A 22 -7.68 4.15 -2.65
C SER A 22 -7.15 4.74 -1.35
N LEU A 23 -8.01 5.07 -0.40
CA LEU A 23 -7.60 5.56 0.93
C LEU A 23 -6.91 4.46 1.74
N HIS A 24 -7.34 3.21 1.63
CA HIS A 24 -6.60 2.07 2.20
C HIS A 24 -5.18 1.99 1.62
N PHE A 25 -5.02 2.16 0.31
CA PHE A 25 -3.72 2.12 -0.35
C PHE A 25 -2.83 3.28 0.06
N LEU A 26 -3.41 4.47 0.21
CA LEU A 26 -2.74 5.66 0.74
C LEU A 26 -2.16 5.38 2.13
N LEU A 27 -2.99 4.89 3.06
CA LEU A 27 -2.51 4.60 4.42
C LEU A 27 -1.55 3.40 4.46
N GLY A 28 -1.66 2.45 3.54
CA GLY A 28 -0.68 1.38 3.38
C GLY A 28 0.72 1.93 3.07
N ASN A 29 0.82 2.93 2.20
CA ASN A 29 2.09 3.61 1.90
C ASN A 29 2.59 4.46 3.08
N VAL A 30 1.70 5.06 3.88
CA VAL A 30 2.08 5.74 5.14
C VAL A 30 2.67 4.75 6.14
N ILE A 31 2.06 3.58 6.32
CA ILE A 31 2.58 2.53 7.21
C ILE A 31 3.92 1.97 6.73
N ALA A 32 4.17 1.94 5.42
CA ALA A 32 5.41 1.41 4.85
C ALA A 32 6.68 2.17 5.26
N VAL A 33 6.55 3.45 5.64
CA VAL A 33 7.68 4.28 6.14
C VAL A 33 7.74 4.35 7.68
N HIS A 34 6.86 3.61 8.38
CA HIS A 34 6.84 3.56 9.83
C HIS A 34 7.95 2.62 10.35
N THR A 35 8.91 3.15 11.08
CA THR A 35 10.10 2.44 11.62
C THR A 35 9.76 1.31 12.58
N GLY A 36 8.66 1.44 13.33
CA GLY A 36 8.17 0.41 14.27
C GLY A 36 7.61 -0.86 13.63
N PHE A 37 7.43 -0.90 12.30
CA PHE A 37 6.90 -2.07 11.60
C PHE A 37 7.87 -2.64 10.57
N ALA A 38 7.79 -3.95 10.36
CA ALA A 38 8.35 -4.58 9.18
C ALA A 38 7.44 -4.30 7.98
N GLU A 39 8.05 -4.12 6.80
CA GLU A 39 7.33 -3.97 5.54
C GLU A 39 6.34 -5.14 5.34
N CYS A 40 5.07 -4.81 5.14
CA CYS A 40 4.02 -5.78 4.94
C CYS A 40 2.86 -5.16 4.15
N TRP A 41 2.76 -5.51 2.87
CA TRP A 41 1.70 -5.01 2.01
C TRP A 41 0.49 -5.93 2.03
N PHE A 42 -0.70 -5.34 2.04
CA PHE A 42 -1.97 -6.07 1.97
C PHE A 42 -2.05 -6.98 0.73
N GLY A 43 -1.58 -6.49 -0.42
CA GLY A 43 -1.54 -7.26 -1.68
C GLY A 43 -0.86 -8.63 -1.56
N TRP A 44 0.16 -8.77 -0.69
CA TRP A 44 0.88 -10.04 -0.45
C TRP A 44 0.11 -11.07 0.39
N ARG A 45 -1.07 -10.68 0.89
CA ARG A 45 -1.87 -11.44 1.85
C ARG A 45 -3.30 -11.65 1.40
N VAL A 46 -3.72 -11.08 0.26
CA VAL A 46 -5.11 -11.16 -0.22
C VAL A 46 -5.61 -12.61 -0.21
N GLY A 47 -4.96 -13.51 -0.95
CA GLY A 47 -5.37 -14.93 -1.00
C GLY A 47 -5.14 -15.73 0.29
N LYS A 48 -4.49 -15.13 1.30
CA LYS A 48 -4.31 -15.74 2.64
C LYS A 48 -5.37 -15.27 3.64
N ILE A 49 -5.92 -14.08 3.43
CA ILE A 49 -6.98 -13.48 4.27
C ILE A 49 -8.35 -13.83 3.72
N PHE A 50 -8.50 -13.77 2.40
CA PHE A 50 -9.72 -14.05 1.66
C PHE A 50 -9.53 -15.33 0.85
N ARG A 51 -10.46 -16.27 0.97
CA ARG A 51 -10.36 -17.57 0.28
C ARG A 51 -10.70 -17.47 -1.21
N SER A 52 -11.47 -16.45 -1.59
CA SER A 52 -11.88 -16.19 -2.97
C SER A 52 -12.02 -14.70 -3.27
N SER A 53 -12.15 -14.37 -4.55
CA SER A 53 -12.45 -13.01 -5.05
C SER A 53 -13.77 -12.48 -4.52
N GLU A 54 -14.76 -13.35 -4.34
CA GLU A 54 -16.08 -13.04 -3.83
C GLU A 54 -15.96 -12.62 -2.37
N ASN A 55 -15.22 -13.36 -1.54
CA ASN A 55 -15.03 -12.98 -0.13
C ASN A 55 -14.37 -11.60 0.03
N LEU A 56 -13.40 -11.25 -0.82
CA LEU A 56 -12.80 -9.90 -0.82
C LEU A 56 -13.85 -8.85 -1.22
N SER A 57 -14.63 -9.14 -2.27
CA SER A 57 -15.66 -8.23 -2.78
C SER A 57 -16.77 -7.99 -1.75
N ASP A 58 -17.23 -9.05 -1.09
CA ASP A 58 -18.25 -9.00 -0.05
C ASP A 58 -17.75 -8.23 1.17
N TYR A 59 -16.48 -8.42 1.55
CA TYR A 59 -15.88 -7.65 2.63
C TYR A 59 -15.92 -6.15 2.35
N ILE A 60 -15.49 -5.73 1.15
CA ILE A 60 -15.49 -4.32 0.72
C ILE A 60 -16.91 -3.76 0.70
N ARG A 61 -17.90 -4.53 0.22
CA ARG A 61 -19.31 -4.13 0.13
C ARG A 61 -20.10 -4.23 1.43
N MET A 62 -19.43 -4.57 2.54
CA MET A 62 -20.07 -4.82 3.83
C MET A 62 -21.06 -6.00 3.85
N GLN A 63 -20.91 -6.96 2.94
CA GLN A 63 -21.81 -8.11 2.74
C GLN A 63 -21.34 -9.40 3.42
N CYS A 64 -20.16 -9.42 4.05
CA CYS A 64 -19.68 -10.57 4.82
C CYS A 64 -19.48 -10.27 6.31
N ALA A 65 -19.37 -11.36 7.08
CA ALA A 65 -18.97 -11.30 8.49
C ALA A 65 -17.59 -10.67 8.67
N ALA A 66 -17.35 -10.11 9.86
CA ALA A 66 -16.05 -9.55 10.20
C ALA A 66 -14.96 -10.64 10.21
N ILE A 67 -13.77 -10.30 9.75
CA ILE A 67 -12.60 -11.18 9.82
C ILE A 67 -12.22 -11.40 11.29
N ASP A 68 -12.03 -12.66 11.68
CA ASP A 68 -11.43 -13.03 12.97
C ASP A 68 -9.94 -12.64 12.99
N ARG A 69 -9.70 -11.39 13.40
CA ARG A 69 -8.36 -10.81 13.49
C ARG A 69 -7.48 -11.51 14.52
N LYS A 70 -8.03 -12.11 15.58
CA LYS A 70 -7.23 -12.84 16.58
C LYS A 70 -6.62 -14.08 15.94
N LYS A 71 -7.44 -14.89 15.28
CA LYS A 71 -6.99 -16.07 14.52
C LYS A 71 -6.03 -15.69 13.40
N MET A 72 -6.42 -14.73 12.55
CA MET A 72 -5.60 -14.30 11.40
C MET A 72 -4.25 -13.71 11.82
N SER A 73 -4.17 -13.02 12.97
CA SER A 73 -2.91 -12.50 13.50
C SER A 73 -1.89 -13.60 13.79
N ALA A 74 -2.35 -14.74 14.32
CA ALA A 74 -1.48 -15.88 14.59
C ALA A 74 -0.99 -16.53 13.29
N GLU A 75 -1.92 -16.82 12.36
CA GLU A 75 -1.62 -17.49 11.10
C GLU A 75 -0.70 -16.66 10.18
N GLN A 76 -0.97 -15.36 10.08
CA GLN A 76 -0.25 -14.47 9.15
C GLN A 76 0.94 -13.75 9.80
N LYS A 77 1.16 -13.98 11.10
CA LYS A 77 2.17 -13.29 11.92
C LYS A 77 2.04 -11.77 11.83
N ILE A 78 0.80 -11.27 11.92
CA ILE A 78 0.46 -9.84 11.89
C ILE A 78 0.09 -9.42 13.31
N ARG A 79 0.67 -8.32 13.79
CA ARG A 79 0.37 -7.77 15.13
C ARG A 79 -0.78 -6.77 15.05
N CYS A 80 -0.67 -5.82 14.12
CA CYS A 80 -1.56 -4.68 14.02
C CYS A 80 -2.43 -4.77 12.76
N TRP A 81 -3.72 -4.52 12.93
CA TRP A 81 -4.70 -4.48 11.85
C TRP A 81 -5.43 -3.15 11.92
N ILE A 82 -5.25 -2.32 10.91
CA ILE A 82 -5.97 -1.07 10.72
C ILE A 82 -7.10 -1.37 9.74
N PHE A 83 -8.33 -1.10 10.12
CA PHE A 83 -9.49 -1.37 9.28
C PHE A 83 -10.56 -0.33 9.54
N GLY A 84 -11.52 -0.20 8.64
CA GLY A 84 -12.54 0.83 8.79
C GLY A 84 -13.62 0.75 7.75
N GLN A 85 -14.50 1.73 7.84
CA GLN A 85 -15.60 1.94 6.90
C GLN A 85 -15.65 3.40 6.50
N MET A 86 -16.28 3.67 5.36
CA MET A 86 -16.37 4.99 4.79
C MET A 86 -17.80 5.29 4.34
N GLU A 87 -18.22 6.53 4.57
CA GLU A 87 -19.52 7.08 4.19
C GLU A 87 -19.34 8.55 3.79
N GLY A 88 -19.66 8.88 2.54
CA GLY A 88 -19.39 10.23 2.01
C GLY A 88 -17.89 10.55 2.06
N GLU A 89 -17.51 11.65 2.71
CA GLU A 89 -16.11 12.04 2.94
C GLU A 89 -15.57 11.61 4.32
N ALA A 90 -16.40 10.93 5.11
CA ALA A 90 -16.04 10.47 6.44
C ALA A 90 -15.48 9.03 6.39
N VAL A 91 -14.39 8.81 7.10
CA VAL A 91 -13.75 7.50 7.27
C VAL A 91 -13.67 7.19 8.76
N ARG A 92 -14.25 6.08 9.19
CA ARG A 92 -14.15 5.60 10.57
C ARG A 92 -13.18 4.45 10.65
N LEU A 93 -12.02 4.66 11.29
CA LEU A 93 -10.98 3.65 11.44
C LEU A 93 -11.00 3.02 12.83
N SER A 94 -10.45 1.81 12.89
CA SER A 94 -10.25 1.02 14.10
C SER A 94 -8.90 0.32 14.01
N LEU A 95 -8.24 0.18 15.15
CA LEU A 95 -6.98 -0.55 15.28
C LEU A 95 -7.19 -1.74 16.21
N PHE A 96 -6.85 -2.93 15.70
CA PHE A 96 -6.65 -4.11 16.52
C PHE A 96 -5.15 -4.34 16.68
N ASP A 97 -4.64 -4.33 17.92
CA ASP A 97 -3.25 -4.69 18.26
C ASP A 97 -3.27 -5.93 19.16
N ARG A 98 -2.76 -7.05 18.64
CA ARG A 98 -2.68 -8.31 19.40
C ARG A 98 -1.87 -8.18 20.70
N GLY A 99 -0.96 -7.22 20.79
CA GLY A 99 -0.16 -6.95 21.98
C GLY A 99 -0.89 -6.19 23.09
N LYS A 100 -2.13 -5.75 22.86
CA LYS A 100 -2.93 -5.00 23.83
C LYS A 100 -4.18 -5.79 24.22
N SER A 101 -4.55 -5.70 25.49
CA SER A 101 -5.78 -6.29 26.02
C SER A 101 -7.04 -5.54 25.57
N ALA A 102 -6.94 -4.21 25.46
CA ALA A 102 -8.03 -3.34 25.01
C ALA A 102 -7.81 -2.89 23.56
N GLN A 103 -8.89 -2.89 22.78
CA GLN A 103 -8.91 -2.30 21.45
C GLN A 103 -8.97 -0.78 21.56
N ALA A 104 -8.22 -0.07 20.72
CA ALA A 104 -8.35 1.39 20.64
C ALA A 104 -9.77 1.77 20.18
N ALA A 105 -10.33 2.84 20.75
CA ALA A 105 -11.62 3.35 20.33
C ALA A 105 -11.57 3.70 18.83
N PRO A 106 -12.62 3.38 18.05
CA PRO A 106 -12.70 3.81 16.67
C PRO A 106 -12.66 5.34 16.58
N GLU A 107 -11.96 5.87 15.59
CA GLU A 107 -11.86 7.32 15.36
C GLU A 107 -12.38 7.67 13.96
N SER A 108 -13.06 8.82 13.87
CA SER A 108 -13.59 9.35 12.62
C SER A 108 -12.65 10.40 12.06
N PHE A 109 -12.42 10.32 10.76
CA PHE A 109 -11.56 11.19 9.99
C PHE A 109 -12.36 11.76 8.84
N THR A 110 -12.00 12.95 8.39
CA THR A 110 -12.47 13.49 7.11
C THR A 110 -11.28 13.59 6.17
N PHE A 111 -11.48 13.19 4.91
CA PHE A 111 -10.51 13.45 3.85
C PHE A 111 -11.06 14.49 2.89
N THR A 112 -10.15 15.20 2.23
CA THR A 112 -10.48 16.06 1.10
C THR A 112 -9.38 15.96 0.06
N VAL A 113 -9.73 16.06 -1.22
CA VAL A 113 -8.73 16.11 -2.29
C VAL A 113 -8.12 17.51 -2.44
N ARG A 114 -8.71 18.53 -1.79
CA ARG A 114 -8.29 19.94 -1.91
C ARG A 114 -6.93 20.22 -1.27
N ASP A 115 -6.52 19.40 -0.32
CA ASP A 115 -5.24 19.52 0.40
C ASP A 115 -4.26 18.39 0.02
N ASP A 116 -4.44 17.80 -1.16
CA ASP A 116 -3.66 16.65 -1.63
C ASP A 116 -3.66 15.48 -0.62
N LEU A 117 -4.77 15.30 0.10
CA LEU A 117 -4.97 14.28 1.14
C LEU A 117 -4.00 14.39 2.34
N ILE A 118 -3.34 15.53 2.53
CA ILE A 118 -2.34 15.72 3.58
C ILE A 118 -3.01 15.74 4.97
N GLY A 119 -4.11 16.48 5.13
CA GLY A 119 -4.82 16.61 6.39
C GLY A 119 -5.37 15.27 6.89
N PHE A 120 -5.87 14.43 5.98
CA PHE A 120 -6.29 13.06 6.32
C PHE A 120 -5.16 12.24 6.92
N ARG A 121 -3.96 12.28 6.32
CA ARG A 121 -2.79 11.53 6.80
C ARG A 121 -2.20 12.10 8.08
N LYS A 122 -2.24 13.42 8.30
CA LYS A 122 -1.85 14.05 9.57
C LYS A 122 -2.71 13.53 10.72
N GLN A 123 -4.04 13.58 10.56
CA GLN A 123 -4.97 13.06 11.56
C GLN A 123 -4.71 11.57 11.85
N PHE A 124 -4.50 10.77 10.81
CA PHE A 124 -4.17 9.35 10.96
C PHE A 124 -2.88 9.10 11.73
N ILE A 125 -1.80 9.85 11.44
CA ILE A 125 -0.52 9.73 12.14
C ILE A 125 -0.66 10.12 13.62
N GLU A 126 -1.42 11.17 13.92
CA GLU A 126 -1.71 11.58 15.30
C GLU A 126 -2.53 10.53 16.06
N TRP A 127 -3.53 9.94 15.40
CA TRP A 127 -4.31 8.83 15.97
C TRP A 127 -3.44 7.61 16.25
N LEU A 128 -2.53 7.23 15.34
CA LEU A 128 -1.56 6.16 15.60
C LEU A 128 -0.72 6.47 16.85
N GLY A 129 -0.29 7.73 17.02
CA GLY A 129 0.39 8.20 18.23
C GLY A 129 -0.44 7.98 19.49
N ARG A 130 -1.71 8.40 19.51
CA ARG A 130 -2.64 8.15 20.62
C ARG A 130 -2.88 6.66 20.87
N CYS A 131 -2.81 5.85 19.82
CA CYS A 131 -2.86 4.39 19.90
C CYS A 131 -1.57 3.75 20.42
N GLY A 132 -0.54 4.53 20.79
CA GLY A 132 0.76 4.04 21.26
C GLY A 132 1.65 3.48 20.15
N LEU A 133 1.44 3.94 18.91
CA LEU A 133 2.23 3.62 17.73
C LEU A 133 2.68 4.93 17.05
N PRO A 134 3.42 5.81 17.75
CA PRO A 134 3.80 7.09 17.17
C PRO A 134 4.76 6.92 16.00
N MET A 135 4.52 7.68 14.94
CA MET A 135 5.49 7.85 13.86
C MET A 135 6.57 8.86 14.27
N GLU A 136 7.82 8.48 14.10
CA GLU A 136 8.99 9.33 14.36
C GLU A 136 8.97 10.60 13.51
N ASN A 137 9.44 11.72 14.08
CA ASN A 137 9.30 13.04 13.46
C ASN A 137 10.01 13.15 12.11
N HIS A 138 11.20 12.55 11.94
CA HIS A 138 11.91 12.55 10.65
C HIS A 138 11.23 11.71 9.58
N ARG A 139 10.30 10.82 9.95
CA ARG A 139 9.51 10.00 9.01
C ARG A 139 8.26 10.70 8.50
N ARG A 140 7.73 11.68 9.24
CA ARG A 140 6.50 12.38 8.87
C ARG A 140 6.55 13.03 7.48
N PRO A 141 7.65 13.71 7.05
CA PRO A 141 7.73 14.24 5.69
C PRO A 141 7.60 13.16 4.61
N MET A 142 8.12 11.95 4.85
CA MET A 142 8.01 10.81 3.93
C MET A 142 6.56 10.30 3.79
N ALA A 143 5.77 10.41 4.87
CA ALA A 143 4.37 9.99 4.91
C ALA A 143 3.39 11.04 4.38
N LEU A 144 3.82 12.30 4.26
CA LEU A 144 2.98 13.46 3.94
C LEU A 144 3.30 14.07 2.56
N TRP A 145 3.72 13.24 1.59
CA TRP A 145 3.89 13.68 0.19
C TRP A 145 2.57 14.22 -0.38
N PRO A 146 2.53 15.23 -1.24
CA PRO A 146 1.28 15.67 -1.85
C PRO A 146 0.72 14.57 -2.77
N GLU A 147 -0.47 14.05 -2.46
CA GLU A 147 -1.18 13.11 -3.34
C GLU A 147 -2.18 13.88 -4.21
N ARG A 148 -1.68 14.45 -5.31
CA ARG A 148 -2.48 15.27 -6.24
C ARG A 148 -3.45 14.40 -7.03
N THR A 149 -4.72 14.47 -6.68
CA THR A 149 -5.79 13.67 -7.31
C THR A 149 -7.13 14.39 -7.23
N SER A 150 -8.14 13.86 -7.91
CA SER A 150 -9.55 14.23 -7.77
C SER A 150 -10.36 13.07 -7.17
N LEU A 151 -11.64 13.30 -6.85
CA LEU A 151 -12.56 12.23 -6.47
C LEU A 151 -12.70 11.18 -7.59
N LEU A 152 -12.75 11.62 -8.85
CA LEU A 152 -12.75 10.73 -10.00
C LEU A 152 -11.44 9.92 -10.07
N GLY A 153 -10.30 10.56 -9.83
CA GLY A 153 -9.00 9.89 -9.75
C GLY A 153 -8.97 8.81 -8.67
N LEU A 154 -9.47 9.11 -7.46
CA LEU A 154 -9.58 8.14 -6.37
C LEU A 154 -10.51 6.97 -6.73
N LEU A 155 -11.63 7.24 -7.40
CA LEU A 155 -12.55 6.21 -7.87
C LEU A 155 -11.87 5.28 -8.89
N ARG A 156 -11.19 5.83 -9.91
CA ARG A 156 -10.50 5.04 -10.93
C ARG A 156 -9.34 4.25 -10.37
N LEU A 157 -8.55 4.85 -9.47
CA LEU A 157 -7.50 4.16 -8.73
C LEU A 157 -8.07 2.97 -7.94
N GLY A 158 -9.20 3.16 -7.27
CA GLY A 158 -9.84 2.11 -6.46
C GLY A 158 -10.32 0.94 -7.30
N GLN A 159 -10.89 1.23 -8.48
CA GLN A 159 -11.29 0.22 -9.46
C GLN A 159 -10.08 -0.58 -9.96
N ALA A 160 -9.02 0.11 -10.37
CA ALA A 160 -7.77 -0.52 -10.81
C ALA A 160 -7.14 -1.37 -9.69
N LEU A 161 -7.14 -0.87 -8.46
CA LEU A 161 -6.57 -1.58 -7.31
C LEU A 161 -7.36 -2.83 -6.94
N ARG A 162 -8.71 -2.75 -6.98
CA ARG A 162 -9.57 -3.93 -6.78
C ARG A 162 -9.22 -5.02 -7.80
N TYR A 163 -9.13 -4.64 -9.06
CA TYR A 163 -8.78 -5.55 -10.14
C TYR A 163 -7.37 -6.11 -9.96
N PHE A 164 -6.39 -5.28 -9.59
CA PHE A 164 -5.02 -5.69 -9.29
C PHE A 164 -4.96 -6.72 -8.16
N TYR A 165 -5.69 -6.53 -7.07
CA TYR A 165 -5.71 -7.46 -5.94
C TYR A 165 -6.35 -8.79 -6.30
N ILE A 166 -7.51 -8.77 -6.96
CA ILE A 166 -8.19 -9.99 -7.41
C ILE A 166 -7.30 -10.76 -8.37
N HIS A 167 -6.79 -10.09 -9.40
CA HIS A 167 -5.93 -10.72 -10.39
C HIS A 167 -4.64 -11.23 -9.76
N SER A 168 -4.02 -10.49 -8.84
CA SER A 168 -2.77 -10.91 -8.21
C SER A 168 -2.92 -12.11 -7.28
N ALA A 169 -4.09 -12.26 -6.65
CA ALA A 169 -4.35 -13.35 -5.71
C ALA A 169 -4.95 -14.60 -6.38
N TYR A 170 -5.77 -14.41 -7.41
CA TYR A 170 -6.62 -15.48 -7.96
C TYR A 170 -6.48 -15.67 -9.48
N GLY A 171 -5.88 -14.73 -10.20
CA GLY A 171 -5.74 -14.79 -11.67
C GLY A 171 -4.59 -15.68 -12.17
N GLY A 172 -3.78 -16.24 -11.28
CA GLY A 172 -2.63 -17.06 -11.68
C GLY A 172 -1.62 -16.28 -12.54
N GLN A 173 -1.28 -16.81 -13.71
CA GLN A 173 -0.30 -16.23 -14.65
C GLN A 173 -0.94 -15.45 -15.82
N SER A 174 -2.26 -15.22 -15.80
CA SER A 174 -2.90 -14.43 -16.87
C SER A 174 -2.32 -13.02 -16.95
N ARG A 175 -2.42 -12.40 -18.13
CA ARG A 175 -2.10 -10.97 -18.26
C ARG A 175 -3.24 -10.13 -17.71
N ILE A 176 -2.88 -9.12 -16.93
CA ILE A 176 -3.84 -8.16 -16.37
C ILE A 176 -4.24 -7.14 -17.44
N ASP A 177 -5.52 -6.79 -17.56
CA ASP A 177 -5.93 -5.67 -18.42
C ASP A 177 -5.36 -4.34 -17.91
N LEU A 178 -4.58 -3.66 -18.76
CA LEU A 178 -3.91 -2.40 -18.44
C LEU A 178 -4.83 -1.18 -18.53
N ALA A 179 -5.97 -1.28 -19.22
CA ALA A 179 -6.86 -0.14 -19.50
C ALA A 179 -7.37 0.54 -18.22
N LEU A 180 -7.65 -0.23 -17.16
CA LEU A 180 -8.08 0.30 -15.86
C LEU A 180 -6.99 1.14 -15.18
N PHE A 181 -5.73 0.74 -15.34
CA PHE A 181 -4.57 1.43 -14.75
C PHE A 181 -4.24 2.71 -15.50
N GLU A 182 -4.28 2.65 -16.83
CA GLU A 182 -4.13 3.81 -17.70
C GLU A 182 -5.24 4.84 -17.46
N THR A 183 -6.49 4.38 -17.29
CA THR A 183 -7.62 5.26 -16.93
C THR A 183 -7.40 5.93 -15.58
N ALA A 184 -6.83 5.23 -14.59
CA ALA A 184 -6.50 5.82 -13.29
C ALA A 184 -5.41 6.89 -13.41
N VAL A 185 -4.36 6.64 -14.19
CA VAL A 185 -3.31 7.64 -14.46
C VAL A 185 -3.87 8.83 -15.25
N ASN A 186 -4.68 8.60 -16.27
CA ASN A 186 -5.28 9.68 -17.07
C ASN A 186 -6.20 10.58 -16.23
N ALA A 187 -6.93 10.01 -15.26
CA ALA A 187 -7.77 10.76 -14.34
C ALA A 187 -6.98 11.54 -13.27
N ALA A 188 -5.74 11.13 -12.98
CA ALA A 188 -4.87 11.75 -11.99
C ALA A 188 -3.39 11.58 -12.36
N PRO A 189 -2.87 12.33 -13.35
CA PRO A 189 -1.51 12.10 -13.87
C PRO A 189 -0.42 12.45 -12.86
N GLU A 190 -0.70 13.37 -11.93
CA GLU A 190 0.18 13.76 -10.83
C GLU A 190 -0.06 12.95 -9.54
N SER A 191 -0.88 11.89 -9.60
CA SER A 191 -1.06 10.98 -8.47
C SER A 191 0.12 10.02 -8.38
N PHE A 192 0.81 10.06 -7.23
CA PHE A 192 1.84 9.08 -6.90
C PHE A 192 1.24 7.67 -6.89
N MET A 193 0.06 7.49 -6.29
CA MET A 193 -0.58 6.18 -6.19
C MET A 193 -0.98 5.60 -7.54
N ALA A 194 -1.52 6.42 -8.46
CA ALA A 194 -1.91 5.96 -9.80
C ALA A 194 -0.69 5.50 -10.61
N ASN A 195 0.38 6.31 -10.63
CA ASN A 195 1.62 5.95 -11.32
C ASN A 195 2.28 4.71 -10.68
N ASN A 196 2.33 4.63 -9.34
CA ASN A 196 2.85 3.47 -8.63
C ASN A 196 2.09 2.18 -9.02
N LEU A 197 0.76 2.21 -8.96
CA LEU A 197 -0.06 1.05 -9.28
C LEU A 197 0.07 0.64 -10.77
N CYS A 198 0.11 1.61 -11.68
CA CYS A 198 0.32 1.34 -13.10
C CYS A 198 1.70 0.70 -13.36
N GLY A 199 2.75 1.16 -12.68
CA GLY A 199 4.07 0.55 -12.72
C GLY A 199 4.04 -0.93 -12.32
N TRP A 200 3.32 -1.28 -11.25
CA TRP A 200 3.14 -2.67 -10.85
C TRP A 200 2.34 -3.50 -11.87
N ALA A 201 1.35 -2.91 -12.54
CA ALA A 201 0.59 -3.60 -13.59
C ALA A 201 1.48 -3.97 -14.78
N HIS A 202 2.29 -3.02 -15.28
CA HIS A 202 3.29 -3.30 -16.33
C HIS A 202 4.38 -4.28 -15.86
N TYR A 203 4.82 -4.18 -14.59
CA TYR A 203 5.80 -5.10 -14.05
C TYR A 203 5.30 -6.56 -14.10
N ARG A 204 3.99 -6.79 -13.83
CA ARG A 204 3.38 -8.11 -13.98
C ARG A 204 3.33 -8.61 -15.42
N HIS A 205 3.35 -7.72 -16.41
CA HIS A 205 3.49 -8.08 -17.83
C HIS A 205 4.92 -8.41 -18.23
N GLN A 206 5.87 -8.34 -17.30
CA GLN A 206 7.31 -8.40 -17.56
C GLN A 206 7.80 -7.27 -18.49
N ASP A 207 7.00 -6.20 -18.64
CA ASP A 207 7.39 -5.00 -19.37
C ASP A 207 8.16 -4.06 -18.43
N ALA A 208 9.41 -4.42 -18.18
CA ALA A 208 10.30 -3.70 -17.26
C ALA A 208 10.49 -2.24 -17.67
N ARG A 209 10.54 -1.96 -18.98
CA ARG A 209 10.71 -0.60 -19.52
C ARG A 209 9.52 0.29 -19.20
N SER A 210 8.29 -0.16 -19.50
CA SER A 210 7.10 0.64 -19.20
C SER A 210 6.87 0.76 -17.69
N ALA A 211 7.04 -0.34 -16.95
CA ALA A 211 6.98 -0.32 -15.48
C ALA A 211 7.96 0.69 -14.89
N GLY A 212 9.20 0.69 -15.38
CA GLY A 212 10.25 1.61 -14.99
C GLY A 212 9.84 3.07 -15.14
N ARG A 213 9.28 3.46 -16.29
CA ARG A 213 8.80 4.83 -16.54
C ARG A 213 7.74 5.28 -15.54
N PHE A 214 6.77 4.42 -15.23
CA PHE A 214 5.73 4.75 -14.26
C PHE A 214 6.27 4.82 -12.83
N PHE A 215 7.21 3.94 -12.47
CA PHE A 215 7.90 4.03 -11.20
C PHE A 215 8.76 5.30 -11.09
N ASP A 216 9.42 5.73 -12.16
CA ASP A 216 10.20 6.97 -12.17
C ASP A 216 9.30 8.19 -11.95
N ARG A 217 8.14 8.24 -12.60
CA ARG A 217 7.12 9.28 -12.35
C ARG A 217 6.64 9.26 -10.89
N ALA A 218 6.37 8.07 -10.34
CA ALA A 218 5.99 7.96 -8.94
C ALA A 218 7.11 8.41 -7.99
N LEU A 219 8.38 8.09 -8.26
CA LEU A 219 9.52 8.57 -7.44
C LEU A 219 9.73 10.08 -7.57
N ALA A 220 9.45 10.69 -8.72
CA ALA A 220 9.48 12.13 -8.86
C ALA A 220 8.44 12.84 -7.97
N LEU A 221 7.29 12.20 -7.73
CA LEU A 221 6.22 12.72 -6.87
C LEU A 221 6.44 12.39 -5.39
N ASN A 222 6.99 11.20 -5.08
CA ASN A 222 7.39 10.78 -3.75
C ASN A 222 8.70 9.99 -3.79
N PRO A 223 9.86 10.64 -3.54
CA PRO A 223 11.18 10.01 -3.63
C PRO A 223 11.48 9.04 -2.47
N ASN A 224 10.56 8.95 -1.50
CA ASN A 224 10.73 8.24 -0.25
C ASN A 224 9.82 7.00 -0.15
N SER A 225 9.44 6.41 -1.28
CA SER A 225 8.56 5.24 -1.35
C SER A 225 9.34 3.92 -1.38
N PRO A 226 9.29 3.10 -0.30
CA PRO A 226 9.92 1.77 -0.31
C PRO A 226 9.26 0.83 -1.33
N GLY A 227 7.95 0.99 -1.56
CA GLY A 227 7.19 0.20 -2.53
C GLY A 227 7.67 0.46 -3.96
N VAL A 228 7.73 1.73 -4.37
CA VAL A 228 8.18 2.07 -5.74
C VAL A 228 9.66 1.75 -5.94
N THR A 229 10.49 1.98 -4.92
CA THR A 229 11.91 1.58 -4.93
C THR A 229 12.06 0.07 -5.15
N ALA A 230 11.21 -0.75 -4.52
CA ALA A 230 11.17 -2.18 -4.77
C ALA A 230 10.72 -2.53 -6.20
N GLY A 231 9.78 -1.76 -6.77
CA GLY A 231 9.38 -1.87 -8.17
C GLY A 231 10.54 -1.63 -9.13
N ARG A 232 11.31 -0.56 -8.93
CA ARG A 232 12.53 -0.27 -9.72
C ARG A 232 13.60 -1.34 -9.59
N MET A 233 13.85 -1.83 -8.37
CA MET A 233 14.72 -2.98 -8.15
C MET A 233 14.24 -4.21 -8.94
N GLY A 234 12.92 -4.44 -8.97
CA GLY A 234 12.30 -5.50 -9.76
C GLY A 234 12.53 -5.33 -11.26
N CYS A 235 12.34 -4.13 -11.81
CA CYS A 235 12.63 -3.83 -13.22
C CYS A 235 14.08 -4.14 -13.58
N ALA A 236 15.04 -3.68 -12.76
CA ALA A 236 16.46 -3.96 -12.97
C ALA A 236 16.76 -5.47 -12.99
N ILE A 237 16.10 -6.26 -12.14
CA ILE A 237 16.23 -7.72 -12.15
C ILE A 237 15.71 -8.32 -13.46
N LEU A 238 14.56 -7.88 -13.96
CA LEU A 238 14.01 -8.34 -15.24
C LEU A 238 14.93 -7.98 -16.42
N GLU A 239 15.57 -6.81 -16.36
CA GLU A 239 16.50 -6.32 -17.37
C GLU A 239 17.91 -6.91 -17.24
N LYS A 240 18.15 -7.73 -16.20
CA LYS A 240 19.47 -8.28 -15.85
C LYS A 240 20.54 -7.20 -15.56
N ASP A 241 20.11 -6.03 -15.10
CA ASP A 241 20.98 -4.94 -14.69
C ASP A 241 21.34 -5.08 -13.21
N VAL A 242 22.53 -5.64 -12.95
CA VAL A 242 23.03 -5.93 -11.61
C VAL A 242 23.28 -4.64 -10.82
N GLU A 243 23.89 -3.63 -11.44
CA GLU A 243 24.26 -2.39 -10.77
C GLU A 243 23.02 -1.57 -10.41
N ALA A 244 22.04 -1.46 -11.32
CA ALA A 244 20.76 -0.84 -10.98
C ALA A 244 20.01 -1.62 -9.89
N SER A 245 20.04 -2.96 -9.92
CA SER A 245 19.42 -3.78 -8.87
C SER A 245 20.03 -3.51 -7.49
N VAL A 246 21.37 -3.43 -7.42
CA VAL A 246 22.10 -3.10 -6.19
C VAL A 246 21.79 -1.68 -5.73
N HIS A 247 21.80 -0.70 -6.64
CA HIS A 247 21.46 0.69 -6.34
C HIS A 247 20.08 0.80 -5.65
N TRP A 248 19.05 0.20 -6.25
CA TRP A 248 17.70 0.27 -5.70
C TRP A 248 17.54 -0.56 -4.42
N ALA A 249 18.27 -1.66 -4.27
CA ALA A 249 18.29 -2.43 -3.02
C ALA A 249 18.89 -1.62 -1.86
N VAL A 250 20.01 -0.93 -2.09
CA VAL A 250 20.64 -0.02 -1.12
C VAL A 250 19.71 1.13 -0.77
N ARG A 251 19.13 1.78 -1.78
CA ARG A 251 18.18 2.88 -1.56
C ARG A 251 16.99 2.45 -0.72
N LYS A 252 16.43 1.26 -0.97
CA LYS A 252 15.32 0.73 -0.16
C LYS A 252 15.75 0.44 1.27
N ALA A 253 16.93 -0.13 1.47
CA ALA A 253 17.45 -0.44 2.80
C ALA A 253 17.67 0.84 3.62
N ASP A 254 18.25 1.86 3.01
CA ASP A 254 18.42 3.20 3.58
C ASP A 254 17.06 3.81 3.99
N LEU A 255 16.09 3.81 3.07
CA LEU A 255 14.72 4.25 3.35
C LEU A 255 14.05 3.50 4.51
N LEU A 256 14.44 2.26 4.80
CA LEU A 256 13.85 1.44 5.85
C LEU A 256 14.72 1.34 7.12
N GLU A 257 15.83 2.08 7.18
CA GLU A 257 16.87 1.96 8.23
C GLU A 257 17.31 0.50 8.44
N GLN A 258 17.62 -0.16 7.32
CA GLN A 258 18.11 -1.54 7.26
C GLN A 258 19.58 -1.56 6.83
N ASP A 259 20.24 -2.70 7.05
CA ASP A 259 21.63 -2.91 6.67
C ASP A 259 21.82 -2.83 5.13
N VAL A 260 22.45 -1.75 4.69
CA VAL A 260 22.71 -1.44 3.28
C VAL A 260 23.70 -2.42 2.64
N ALA A 261 24.70 -2.89 3.38
CA ALA A 261 25.71 -3.82 2.87
C ALA A 261 25.08 -5.21 2.68
N ALA A 262 24.28 -5.66 3.66
CA ALA A 262 23.52 -6.90 3.54
C ALA A 262 22.50 -6.84 2.39
N ALA A 263 21.87 -5.68 2.15
CA ALA A 263 20.95 -5.49 1.03
C ALA A 263 21.68 -5.55 -0.32
N ALA A 264 22.82 -4.87 -0.46
CA ALA A 264 23.66 -4.91 -1.65
C ALA A 264 24.15 -6.34 -1.96
N GLY A 265 24.66 -7.05 -0.95
CA GLY A 265 25.11 -8.44 -1.10
C GLY A 265 24.00 -9.39 -1.53
N LYS A 266 22.79 -9.25 -0.96
CA LYS A 266 21.61 -10.02 -1.38
C LYS A 266 21.18 -9.70 -2.81
N ALA A 267 21.32 -8.46 -3.27
CA ALA A 267 20.98 -8.08 -4.63
C ALA A 267 21.94 -8.70 -5.64
N ARG A 268 23.27 -8.66 -5.40
CA ARG A 268 24.28 -9.29 -6.27
C ARG A 268 24.06 -10.80 -6.41
N LYS A 269 23.81 -11.49 -5.30
CA LYS A 269 23.56 -12.94 -5.26
C LYS A 269 22.34 -13.43 -6.07
N ARG A 270 21.46 -12.55 -6.53
CA ARG A 270 20.32 -12.94 -7.40
C ARG A 270 20.73 -13.21 -8.84
N PHE A 271 21.95 -12.85 -9.21
CA PHE A 271 22.50 -12.99 -10.57
C PHE A 271 23.64 -14.01 -10.65
N GLU A 272 23.99 -14.63 -9.53
CA GLU A 272 24.89 -15.80 -9.42
C GLU A 272 24.06 -17.07 -9.61
#